data_AF-A0A210WBB3-F1
#
_entry.id   AF-A0A210WBB3-F1
#
_cell.length_a   1.000
_cell.length_b   1.000
_cell.length_c   1.000
_cell.angle_alpha   90.00
_cell.angle_beta   90.00
_cell.angle_gamma   90.00
#
_symmetry.space_group_name_H-M   'P 1'
#
loop_
_entity.id
_entity.type
_entity.pdbx_description
1 polymer ?
#
loop_
_entity_poly.entity_id
_entity_poly.type
_entity_poly.pdbx_seq_one_letter_code
_entity_poly.pdbx_strand_id
1 'polypeptide(L)'
;MPQLFLNNFQTQFIADVRAAPQTGAPASELDYGVLRVSDGAAGALLNPPAGGWYVLTAYKRNGSLETDYEILRVTAVDNSVIGECRLTVLRGQEGTAPRAYNSGDLLEMRMTAGGMRELVQTTDERMSNPRAPTGAAGGVLAGQYPNPTFAQPMATAADLQGKVDKVPGKGLSANDFTDEAAAKLGGVATGATKNATDAQLRDRSTHTGTQAIETVAGLQVALDAARQFSNLAGKPTTGAGYGITDVLTSKPILLAAGTDLNLLPDENRIYDGFNFKNSPWGPDMWCYVETRAHTSPNYQYQITRLLTEESPIMERRKMGVLGFGSWRIQSAFSVQPISAGGTGAASAVAARQNLSVRQYSPVGMTFYVRADGNDNNTGLEDSAAGAFRTITRAVNYASLIDRSTVWTIIKIGPGNFAGVSIGAYSGFSGNMTFEGAGAGVTNVEAVAGVSAFSLVACRVTIKNLSLVAAQGSSNTYLVVADHNCLLDLFDVTFGGNGVVPYVLLYSANGGNIILGNITINGTFGYGLYATYYGRIYVASQRTNFVNAACQNYFINVLTNSAVAWANTTVTGSLAGSGGKYYAIGNSTISTGGAGASAIPGVNPGSLVSGGQLT
;
A
#
# COMPACT_ATOMS: atom_id res chain seq x y z
N MET A 1 59.29 -56.00 1.80
CA MET A 1 59.34 -56.20 3.26
C MET A 1 58.17 -57.09 3.65
N PRO A 2 58.40 -58.17 4.41
CA PRO A 2 57.37 -59.15 4.70
C PRO A 2 56.36 -58.60 5.71
N GLN A 3 55.09 -58.59 5.30
CA GLN A 3 53.92 -59.00 6.10
C GLN A 3 53.87 -58.53 7.57
N LEU A 4 53.44 -57.29 7.88
CA LEU A 4 53.12 -56.91 9.25
C LEU A 4 51.69 -57.33 9.63
N PHE A 5 51.48 -58.64 9.72
CA PHE A 5 50.39 -59.15 10.55
C PHE A 5 50.85 -58.99 12.00
N LEU A 6 50.42 -57.92 12.70
CA LEU A 6 50.57 -57.79 14.16
C LEU A 6 49.62 -58.79 14.86
N ASN A 7 49.69 -60.06 14.47
CA ASN A 7 48.75 -61.08 14.91
C ASN A 7 48.97 -61.42 16.38
N ASN A 8 50.15 -61.09 16.94
CA ASN A 8 50.51 -61.10 18.35
C ASN A 8 51.70 -60.15 18.53
N PHE A 9 51.67 -59.25 19.51
CA PHE A 9 52.84 -58.47 19.86
C PHE A 9 52.94 -58.27 21.38
N GLN A 10 54.17 -58.08 21.85
CA GLN A 10 54.44 -57.85 23.25
C GLN A 10 54.59 -56.36 23.54
N THR A 11 54.01 -55.92 24.65
CA THR A 11 54.20 -54.59 25.20
C THR A 11 54.15 -54.65 26.73
N GLN A 12 54.31 -53.51 27.41
CA GLN A 12 54.20 -53.39 28.85
C GLN A 12 53.30 -52.22 29.22
N PHE A 13 52.56 -52.32 30.33
CA PHE A 13 51.88 -51.15 30.90
C PHE A 13 52.92 -50.19 31.48
N ILE A 14 52.75 -48.90 31.21
CA ILE A 14 53.62 -47.85 31.76
C ILE A 14 53.00 -47.20 33.00
N ALA A 15 51.70 -47.37 33.21
CA ALA A 15 50.97 -46.87 34.38
C ALA A 15 50.05 -47.95 34.98
N ASP A 16 49.69 -47.76 36.24
CA ASP A 16 48.72 -48.61 36.92
C ASP A 16 47.33 -48.46 36.29
N VAL A 17 46.58 -49.55 36.27
CA VAL A 17 45.27 -49.67 35.66
C VAL A 17 44.32 -50.37 36.61
N ARG A 18 43.12 -49.84 36.77
CA ARG A 18 42.12 -50.29 37.74
C ARG A 18 41.13 -51.25 37.11
N ALA A 19 40.57 -52.13 37.94
CA ALA A 19 39.50 -53.06 37.51
C ALA A 19 38.10 -52.42 37.50
N ALA A 20 37.92 -51.26 38.15
CA ALA A 20 36.65 -50.54 38.17
C ALA A 20 36.93 -49.02 38.08
N PRO A 21 36.03 -48.24 37.47
CA PRO A 21 36.20 -46.80 37.36
C PRO A 21 36.01 -46.13 38.72
N GLN A 22 36.81 -45.10 39.02
CA GLN A 22 36.63 -44.31 40.24
C GLN A 22 35.56 -43.22 40.05
N THR A 23 35.37 -42.77 38.81
CA THR A 23 34.50 -41.65 38.46
C THR A 23 33.37 -42.08 37.54
N GLY A 24 32.39 -41.19 37.33
CA GLY A 24 31.30 -41.43 36.38
C GLY A 24 31.70 -41.37 34.89
N ALA A 25 32.99 -41.17 34.55
CA ALA A 25 33.46 -40.97 33.18
C ALA A 25 34.56 -41.97 32.77
N PRO A 26 34.24 -43.26 32.60
CA PRO A 26 35.22 -44.32 32.43
C PRO A 26 36.08 -44.18 31.17
N ALA A 27 35.54 -43.71 30.05
CA ALA A 27 36.22 -43.70 28.74
C ALA A 27 37.41 -42.73 28.63
N SER A 28 37.46 -41.72 29.51
CA SER A 28 38.54 -40.72 29.54
C SER A 28 39.42 -40.82 30.80
N GLU A 29 39.16 -41.80 31.67
CA GLU A 29 39.95 -42.04 32.88
C GLU A 29 41.27 -42.75 32.50
N LEU A 30 42.41 -42.08 32.70
CA LEU A 30 43.75 -42.54 32.29
C LEU A 30 44.24 -43.83 32.96
N ASP A 31 43.60 -44.23 34.05
CA ASP A 31 43.93 -45.45 34.77
C ASP A 31 42.79 -46.49 34.65
N TYR A 32 41.85 -46.29 33.70
CA TYR A 32 40.76 -47.23 33.43
C TYR A 32 40.42 -47.37 31.92
N GLY A 33 39.89 -46.33 31.27
CA GLY A 33 39.43 -46.38 29.86
C GLY A 33 40.46 -45.94 28.83
N VAL A 34 41.52 -45.25 29.25
CA VAL A 34 42.67 -44.96 28.39
C VAL A 34 43.86 -45.71 28.94
N LEU A 35 44.34 -46.69 28.18
CA LEU A 35 45.42 -47.57 28.57
C LEU A 35 46.73 -47.09 27.99
N ARG A 36 47.74 -46.99 28.85
CA ARG A 36 49.07 -46.49 28.50
C ARG A 36 50.06 -47.64 28.48
N VAL A 37 50.47 -48.00 27.28
CA VAL A 37 51.42 -49.09 27.05
C VAL A 37 52.66 -48.55 26.35
N SER A 38 53.76 -49.31 26.38
CA SER A 38 54.96 -48.94 25.64
C SER A 38 54.74 -48.99 24.14
N ASP A 39 55.23 -47.96 23.44
CA ASP A 39 55.02 -47.71 22.01
C ASP A 39 55.78 -48.64 21.06
N GLY A 40 56.62 -49.56 21.54
CA GLY A 40 57.46 -50.44 20.68
C GLY A 40 56.71 -51.09 19.50
N ALA A 41 56.16 -52.29 19.68
CA ALA A 41 55.33 -52.91 18.64
C ALA A 41 53.91 -52.30 18.60
N ALA A 42 53.44 -51.76 19.72
CA ALA A 42 52.14 -51.09 19.81
C ALA A 42 52.06 -49.82 18.97
N GLY A 43 53.18 -49.14 18.72
CA GLY A 43 53.27 -47.93 17.92
C GLY A 43 52.92 -48.12 16.44
N ALA A 44 52.97 -49.37 15.96
CA ALA A 44 52.57 -49.74 14.61
C ALA A 44 51.08 -50.10 14.49
N LEU A 45 50.33 -50.04 15.60
CA LEU A 45 48.88 -50.17 15.56
C LEU A 45 48.27 -49.02 14.77
N LEU A 46 47.36 -49.39 13.86
CA LEU A 46 46.63 -48.42 13.05
C LEU A 46 45.53 -47.78 13.90
N ASN A 47 45.45 -46.45 13.93
CA ASN A 47 44.30 -45.76 14.52
C ASN A 47 43.03 -46.11 13.72
N PRO A 48 41.96 -46.63 14.35
CA PRO A 48 40.73 -46.92 13.61
C PRO A 48 40.10 -45.63 13.07
N PRO A 49 39.36 -45.70 11.95
CA PRO A 49 38.63 -44.56 11.41
C PRO A 49 37.56 -44.08 12.43
N ALA A 50 37.13 -42.82 12.33
CA ALA A 50 36.17 -42.24 13.28
C ALA A 50 34.90 -43.10 13.42
N GLY A 51 34.57 -43.49 14.66
CA GLY A 51 33.44 -44.38 14.98
C GLY A 51 33.70 -45.88 14.75
N GLY A 52 34.83 -46.24 14.15
CA GLY A 52 35.30 -47.61 14.01
C GLY A 52 36.06 -48.10 15.25
N TRP A 53 36.21 -49.41 15.36
CA TRP A 53 36.98 -50.06 16.41
C TRP A 53 37.51 -51.40 15.92
N TYR A 54 38.58 -51.88 16.55
CA TYR A 54 39.01 -53.27 16.44
C TYR A 54 39.19 -53.89 17.82
N VAL A 55 39.13 -55.22 17.85
CA VAL A 55 39.28 -55.98 19.09
C VAL A 55 40.75 -56.29 19.33
N LEU A 56 41.19 -56.03 20.55
CA LEU A 56 42.49 -56.42 21.06
C LEU A 56 42.30 -57.24 22.33
N THR A 57 42.86 -58.44 22.36
CA THR A 57 42.88 -59.25 23.58
C THR A 57 44.21 -59.08 24.27
N ALA A 58 44.18 -58.58 25.50
CA ALA A 58 45.32 -58.39 26.37
C ALA A 58 45.47 -59.58 27.31
N TYR A 59 46.61 -60.27 27.27
CA TYR A 59 46.97 -61.32 28.22
C TYR A 59 48.10 -60.82 29.11
N LYS A 60 47.93 -60.88 30.44
CA LYS A 60 49.03 -60.59 31.37
C LYS A 60 50.07 -61.71 31.29
N ARG A 61 51.34 -61.33 31.18
CA ARG A 61 52.47 -62.26 31.18
C ARG A 61 53.25 -62.17 32.48
N ASN A 62 53.62 -63.33 33.00
CA ASN A 62 54.71 -63.46 33.95
C ASN A 62 55.74 -64.43 33.37
N GLY A 63 56.75 -63.88 32.69
CA GLY A 63 57.69 -64.66 31.87
C GLY A 63 56.98 -65.39 30.72
N SER A 64 57.07 -66.72 30.71
CA SER A 64 56.49 -67.57 29.65
C SER A 64 55.01 -67.92 29.86
N LEU A 65 54.44 -67.65 31.05
CA LEU A 65 53.04 -67.95 31.36
C LEU A 65 52.12 -66.76 31.04
N GLU A 66 51.01 -67.05 30.37
CA GLU A 66 49.89 -66.13 30.14
C GLU A 66 48.80 -66.43 31.17
N THR A 67 48.46 -65.44 31.99
CA THR A 67 47.38 -65.49 32.98
C THR A 67 46.52 -64.24 32.82
N ASP A 68 45.29 -64.26 33.33
CA ASP A 68 44.39 -63.09 33.36
C ASP A 68 44.28 -62.34 32.02
N TYR A 69 43.30 -62.74 31.21
CA TYR A 69 43.05 -62.10 29.92
C TYR A 69 41.84 -61.18 29.95
N GLU A 70 41.89 -60.18 29.08
CA GLU A 70 40.80 -59.26 28.86
C GLU A 70 40.68 -58.86 27.39
N ILE A 71 39.45 -58.78 26.92
CA ILE A 71 39.15 -58.34 25.57
C ILE A 71 38.75 -56.87 25.61
N LEU A 72 39.43 -56.07 24.78
CA LEU A 72 39.32 -54.64 24.69
C LEU A 72 38.83 -54.25 23.31
N ARG A 73 37.89 -53.31 23.21
CA ARG A 73 37.60 -52.63 21.94
C ARG A 73 38.40 -51.35 21.89
N VAL A 74 39.38 -51.31 21.00
CA VAL A 74 40.22 -50.13 20.76
C VAL A 74 39.48 -49.21 19.80
N THR A 75 39.16 -48.02 20.27
CA THR A 75 38.42 -47.00 19.52
C THR A 75 39.31 -45.84 19.08
N ALA A 76 40.50 -45.71 19.66
CA ALA A 76 41.53 -44.78 19.21
C ALA A 76 42.91 -45.27 19.64
N VAL A 77 43.91 -45.01 18.80
CA VAL A 77 45.33 -45.19 19.07
C VAL A 77 46.02 -43.85 18.88
N ASP A 78 46.71 -43.40 19.92
CA ASP A 78 47.53 -42.20 19.89
C ASP A 78 48.97 -42.54 20.25
N ASN A 79 49.87 -42.40 19.27
CA ASN A 79 51.31 -42.61 19.38
C ASN A 79 52.08 -41.29 19.22
N SER A 80 51.42 -40.16 19.49
CA SER A 80 52.05 -38.83 19.40
C SER A 80 53.16 -38.62 20.43
N VAL A 81 53.18 -39.41 21.50
CA VAL A 81 54.19 -39.36 22.56
C VAL A 81 55.21 -40.49 22.36
N ILE A 82 56.48 -40.14 22.20
CA ILE A 82 57.57 -41.12 22.07
C ILE A 82 57.70 -41.90 23.38
N GLY A 83 57.76 -43.23 23.30
CA GLY A 83 57.84 -44.16 24.43
C GLY A 83 56.47 -44.67 24.91
N GLU A 84 55.36 -44.04 24.50
CA GLU A 84 54.01 -44.30 25.01
C GLU A 84 52.99 -44.42 23.87
N CYS A 85 52.31 -45.56 23.80
CA CYS A 85 51.12 -45.76 22.98
C CYS A 85 49.89 -45.67 23.89
N ARG A 86 49.00 -44.71 23.61
CA ARG A 86 47.73 -44.53 24.30
C ARG A 86 46.63 -45.22 23.52
N LEU A 87 46.01 -46.20 24.17
CA LEU A 87 44.87 -46.94 23.64
C LEU A 87 43.62 -46.48 24.37
N THR A 88 42.74 -45.76 23.68
CA THR A 88 41.39 -45.51 24.20
C THR A 88 40.54 -46.74 23.95
N VAL A 89 40.01 -47.32 25.03
CA VAL A 89 39.35 -48.61 24.99
C VAL A 89 38.03 -48.63 25.76
N LEU A 90 37.13 -49.48 25.29
CA LEU A 90 36.07 -50.05 26.11
C LEU A 90 36.58 -51.36 26.72
N ARG A 91 36.59 -51.42 28.06
CA ARG A 91 37.10 -52.54 28.88
C ARG A 91 36.08 -53.67 29.00
N GLY A 92 36.54 -54.88 29.34
CA GLY A 92 35.68 -56.04 29.65
C GLY A 92 34.70 -56.43 28.53
N GLN A 93 35.14 -56.39 27.28
CA GLN A 93 34.30 -56.71 26.13
C GLN A 93 34.20 -58.22 25.93
N GLU A 94 33.23 -58.64 25.11
CA GLU A 94 33.04 -60.05 24.70
C GLU A 94 32.95 -61.02 25.91
N GLY A 95 32.32 -60.58 27.00
CA GLY A 95 32.09 -61.40 28.20
C GLY A 95 33.27 -61.49 29.17
N THR A 96 34.38 -60.80 28.91
CA THR A 96 35.49 -60.69 29.88
C THR A 96 35.20 -59.63 30.95
N ALA A 97 35.74 -59.80 32.16
CA ALA A 97 35.64 -58.79 33.21
C ALA A 97 36.87 -57.88 33.19
N PRO A 98 36.73 -56.54 33.40
CA PRO A 98 37.88 -55.65 33.49
C PRO A 98 38.86 -56.07 34.59
N ARG A 99 40.15 -56.07 34.26
CA ARG A 99 41.25 -56.43 35.17
C ARG A 99 42.08 -55.22 35.59
N ALA A 100 42.61 -55.31 36.81
CA ALA A 100 43.63 -54.38 37.28
C ALA A 100 45.00 -54.85 36.79
N TYR A 101 45.83 -53.89 36.36
CA TYR A 101 47.21 -54.11 35.96
C TYR A 101 48.08 -53.07 36.66
N ASN A 102 49.33 -53.42 36.95
CA ASN A 102 50.29 -52.49 37.54
C ASN A 102 51.30 -52.03 36.49
N SER A 103 51.88 -50.86 36.68
CA SER A 103 52.98 -50.36 35.88
C SER A 103 54.13 -51.39 35.85
N GLY A 104 54.64 -51.67 34.67
CA GLY A 104 55.67 -52.69 34.41
C GLY A 104 55.12 -54.09 34.11
N ASP A 105 53.81 -54.34 34.24
CA ASP A 105 53.23 -55.62 33.82
C ASP A 105 53.42 -55.82 32.31
N LEU A 106 53.95 -56.99 31.92
CA LEU A 106 54.14 -57.38 30.52
C LEU A 106 52.85 -57.96 29.93
N LEU A 107 52.56 -57.63 28.67
CA LEU A 107 51.36 -58.05 27.96
C LEU A 107 51.70 -58.72 26.64
N GLU A 108 51.00 -59.81 26.36
CA GLU A 108 50.80 -60.31 25.00
C GLU A 108 49.48 -59.74 24.48
N MET A 109 49.54 -58.91 23.45
CA MET A 109 48.37 -58.34 22.79
C MET A 109 48.11 -59.07 21.48
N ARG A 110 46.90 -59.62 21.35
CA ARG A 110 46.48 -60.42 20.18
C ARG A 110 45.33 -59.75 19.46
N MET A 111 45.44 -59.63 18.14
CA MET A 111 44.37 -59.15 17.26
C MET A 111 43.84 -60.32 16.44
N THR A 112 42.52 -60.51 16.39
CA THR A 112 41.93 -61.63 15.63
C THR A 112 41.75 -61.25 14.16
N ALA A 113 42.13 -62.13 13.23
CA ALA A 113 42.12 -61.90 11.77
C ALA A 113 40.77 -61.42 11.17
N GLY A 114 39.65 -61.64 11.86
CA GLY A 114 38.33 -61.11 11.47
C GLY A 114 38.21 -59.58 11.55
N GLY A 115 39.02 -58.91 12.39
CA GLY A 115 38.97 -57.46 12.61
C GLY A 115 39.72 -56.59 11.60
N MET A 116 40.46 -57.19 10.64
CA MET A 116 41.22 -56.44 9.60
C MET A 116 40.86 -56.84 8.16
N ARG A 117 39.75 -57.56 7.92
CA ARG A 117 39.33 -58.02 6.57
C ARG A 117 39.11 -56.91 5.54
N GLU A 118 38.99 -55.66 5.96
CA GLU A 118 38.67 -54.54 5.06
C GLU A 118 39.88 -53.67 4.66
N LEU A 119 41.12 -54.10 4.95
CA LEU A 119 42.33 -53.32 4.65
C LEU A 119 43.22 -54.03 3.59
N VAL A 120 43.49 -53.35 2.46
CA VAL A 120 44.35 -53.85 1.34
C VAL A 120 45.84 -53.55 1.62
N GLN A 121 46.72 -54.52 1.34
CA GLN A 121 48.16 -54.44 1.65
C GLN A 121 49.01 -53.94 0.46
N THR A 122 50.14 -53.30 0.77
CA THR A 122 51.02 -52.57 -0.17
C THR A 122 51.86 -53.44 -1.12
N THR A 123 51.67 -54.77 -1.13
CA THR A 123 52.50 -55.73 -1.88
C THR A 123 51.69 -56.72 -2.74
N ASP A 124 50.43 -56.41 -3.02
CA ASP A 124 49.55 -57.24 -3.87
C ASP A 124 50.05 -57.30 -5.33
N GLU A 125 50.15 -58.51 -5.91
CA GLU A 125 50.67 -58.76 -7.27
C GLU A 125 49.82 -58.15 -8.39
N ARG A 126 48.55 -57.83 -8.14
CA ARG A 126 47.72 -57.05 -9.08
C ARG A 126 48.31 -55.67 -9.37
N MET A 127 49.27 -55.22 -8.57
CA MET A 127 49.93 -53.93 -8.71
C MET A 127 51.11 -53.92 -9.70
N SER A 128 51.52 -55.04 -10.34
CA SER A 128 52.80 -55.04 -11.11
C SER A 128 52.96 -55.88 -12.41
N ASN A 129 51.98 -56.64 -12.92
CA ASN A 129 52.14 -57.39 -14.19
C ASN A 129 51.03 -57.11 -15.25
N PRO A 130 51.32 -56.40 -16.36
CA PRO A 130 50.35 -56.14 -17.44
C PRO A 130 50.24 -57.33 -18.41
N ARG A 131 49.15 -58.10 -18.31
CA ARG A 131 48.82 -59.22 -19.21
C ARG A 131 48.29 -58.74 -20.58
N ALA A 132 49.17 -58.27 -21.47
CA ALA A 132 48.73 -57.79 -22.79
C ALA A 132 48.22 -58.94 -23.71
N PRO A 133 47.06 -58.81 -24.39
CA PRO A 133 46.48 -59.84 -25.27
C PRO A 133 47.32 -60.12 -26.54
N THR A 134 47.16 -61.30 -27.16
CA THR A 134 47.76 -61.69 -28.46
C THR A 134 46.73 -62.37 -29.39
N GLY A 135 46.96 -62.35 -30.71
CA GLY A 135 46.06 -62.97 -31.72
C GLY A 135 45.23 -61.97 -32.53
N ALA A 136 44.29 -62.47 -33.34
CA ALA A 136 43.47 -61.63 -34.22
C ALA A 136 42.53 -60.74 -33.40
N ALA A 137 42.48 -59.45 -33.74
CA ALA A 137 41.49 -58.55 -33.17
C ALA A 137 40.12 -58.79 -33.79
N GLY A 138 39.07 -58.59 -32.99
CA GLY A 138 37.69 -58.76 -33.40
C GLY A 138 36.80 -57.60 -32.93
N GLY A 139 35.59 -57.55 -33.49
CA GLY A 139 34.62 -56.49 -33.20
C GLY A 139 35.00 -55.17 -33.87
N VAL A 140 35.13 -54.11 -33.07
CA VAL A 140 35.44 -52.75 -33.54
C VAL A 140 36.92 -52.56 -33.91
N LEU A 141 37.75 -53.55 -33.64
CA LEU A 141 39.19 -53.56 -33.93
C LEU A 141 39.49 -54.55 -35.05
N ALA A 142 40.41 -54.19 -35.94
CA ALA A 142 40.93 -55.02 -37.01
C ALA A 142 42.45 -55.17 -36.88
N GLY A 143 43.02 -56.18 -37.54
CA GLY A 143 44.46 -56.49 -37.44
C GLY A 143 44.78 -57.47 -36.31
N GLN A 144 45.96 -57.35 -35.72
CA GLN A 144 46.50 -58.32 -34.74
C GLN A 144 46.93 -57.61 -33.46
N TYR A 145 46.65 -58.23 -32.32
CA TYR A 145 47.21 -57.85 -31.03
C TYR A 145 48.74 -58.08 -30.99
N PRO A 146 49.50 -57.24 -30.26
CA PRO A 146 49.04 -56.28 -29.26
C PRO A 146 48.53 -54.94 -29.83
N ASN A 147 48.77 -54.64 -31.11
CA ASN A 147 48.49 -53.32 -31.70
C ASN A 147 47.48 -53.41 -32.85
N PRO A 148 46.20 -53.72 -32.59
CA PRO A 148 45.18 -53.65 -33.61
C PRO A 148 44.80 -52.21 -33.94
N THR A 149 44.24 -51.99 -35.13
CA THR A 149 43.65 -50.72 -35.55
C THR A 149 42.13 -50.77 -35.42
N PHE A 150 41.43 -49.66 -35.64
CA PHE A 150 39.97 -49.69 -35.73
C PHE A 150 39.52 -50.34 -37.05
N ALA A 151 38.49 -51.18 -36.97
CA ALA A 151 37.91 -51.86 -38.12
C ALA A 151 37.10 -50.91 -39.03
N GLN A 152 36.76 -49.72 -38.54
CA GLN A 152 36.03 -48.67 -39.26
C GLN A 152 36.74 -47.32 -39.06
N PRO A 153 36.63 -46.37 -40.02
CA PRO A 153 37.20 -45.04 -39.86
C PRO A 153 36.64 -44.34 -38.62
N MET A 154 37.52 -43.89 -37.72
CA MET A 154 37.16 -43.07 -36.57
C MET A 154 37.34 -41.60 -36.92
N ALA A 155 36.50 -40.72 -36.35
CA ALA A 155 36.64 -39.28 -36.52
C ALA A 155 38.03 -38.83 -36.05
N THR A 156 38.71 -38.04 -36.88
CA THR A 156 40.03 -37.50 -36.56
C THR A 156 39.92 -36.33 -35.57
N ALA A 157 41.02 -35.94 -34.95
CA ALA A 157 41.05 -34.75 -34.09
C ALA A 157 40.64 -33.47 -34.86
N ALA A 158 40.92 -33.41 -36.17
CA ALA A 158 40.47 -32.32 -37.04
C ALA A 158 38.95 -32.34 -37.24
N ASP A 159 38.35 -33.52 -37.42
CA ASP A 159 36.89 -33.67 -37.52
C ASP A 159 36.16 -33.30 -36.22
N LEU A 160 36.84 -33.40 -35.08
CA LEU A 160 36.30 -33.00 -33.78
C LEU A 160 36.47 -31.50 -33.51
N GLN A 161 37.54 -30.88 -33.96
CA GLN A 161 37.77 -29.43 -33.81
C GLN A 161 36.80 -28.56 -34.62
N GLY A 162 36.22 -29.09 -35.69
CA GLY A 162 35.16 -28.42 -36.45
C GLY A 162 33.78 -28.50 -35.80
N LYS A 163 33.61 -29.23 -34.69
CA LYS A 163 32.32 -29.34 -34.00
C LYS A 163 32.14 -28.20 -33.01
N VAL A 164 30.90 -27.69 -32.95
CA VAL A 164 30.50 -26.69 -31.96
C VAL A 164 30.22 -27.37 -30.62
N ASP A 165 30.66 -26.76 -29.52
CA ASP A 165 30.45 -27.26 -28.17
C ASP A 165 28.96 -27.32 -27.78
N LYS A 166 28.59 -28.32 -26.98
CA LYS A 166 27.21 -28.49 -26.53
C LYS A 166 26.84 -27.46 -25.47
N VAL A 167 25.86 -26.61 -25.78
CA VAL A 167 25.19 -25.76 -24.78
C VAL A 167 24.09 -26.55 -24.06
N PRO A 168 23.96 -26.46 -22.71
CA PRO A 168 22.91 -27.16 -21.96
C PRO A 168 21.50 -26.90 -22.53
N GLY A 169 20.75 -27.96 -22.83
CA GLY A 169 19.38 -27.89 -23.37
C GLY A 169 19.26 -27.91 -24.91
N LYS A 170 20.35 -27.94 -25.68
CA LYS A 170 20.35 -28.01 -27.16
C LYS A 170 21.11 -29.24 -27.69
N GLY A 171 20.78 -29.68 -28.92
CA GLY A 171 21.46 -30.77 -29.63
C GLY A 171 22.72 -30.30 -30.38
N LEU A 172 23.71 -31.18 -30.57
CA LEU A 172 25.07 -30.85 -31.08
C LEU A 172 25.18 -30.40 -32.55
N SER A 173 24.07 -30.28 -33.28
CA SER A 173 24.04 -29.79 -34.67
C SER A 173 22.87 -28.83 -34.93
N ALA A 174 22.31 -28.24 -33.87
CA ALA A 174 21.21 -27.29 -33.96
C ALA A 174 21.75 -25.85 -33.86
N ASN A 175 22.43 -25.38 -34.91
CA ASN A 175 22.34 -23.96 -35.21
C ASN A 175 20.91 -23.74 -35.72
N ASP A 176 20.00 -23.31 -34.85
CA ASP A 176 18.62 -23.01 -35.27
C ASP A 176 18.55 -21.83 -36.28
N PHE A 177 19.68 -21.14 -36.51
CA PHE A 177 19.83 -19.97 -37.39
C PHE A 177 21.17 -20.00 -38.15
N THR A 178 21.20 -19.43 -39.36
CA THR A 178 22.46 -19.15 -40.10
C THR A 178 23.22 -18.00 -39.45
N ASP A 179 24.53 -17.86 -39.73
CA ASP A 179 25.36 -16.76 -39.19
C ASP A 179 24.79 -15.37 -39.54
N GLU A 180 24.24 -15.24 -40.74
CA GLU A 180 23.54 -14.02 -41.18
C GLU A 180 22.25 -13.76 -40.38
N ALA A 181 21.54 -14.82 -40.00
CA ALA A 181 20.33 -14.70 -39.16
C ALA A 181 20.68 -14.41 -37.69
N ALA A 182 21.76 -14.99 -37.18
CA ALA A 182 22.27 -14.69 -35.84
C ALA A 182 22.75 -13.24 -35.73
N ALA A 183 23.47 -12.73 -36.74
CA ALA A 183 23.90 -11.33 -36.80
C ALA A 183 22.70 -10.36 -36.87
N LYS A 184 21.67 -10.68 -37.66
CA LYS A 184 20.43 -9.91 -37.70
C LYS A 184 19.71 -9.89 -36.36
N LEU A 185 19.65 -11.02 -35.66
CA LEU A 185 19.02 -11.12 -34.34
C LEU A 185 19.80 -10.35 -33.27
N GLY A 186 21.14 -10.41 -33.30
CA GLY A 186 21.99 -9.64 -32.40
C GLY A 186 21.89 -8.12 -32.59
N GLY A 187 21.48 -7.67 -33.78
CA GLY A 187 21.20 -6.26 -34.06
C GLY A 187 19.87 -5.74 -33.48
N VAL A 188 19.02 -6.61 -32.94
CA VAL A 188 17.73 -6.22 -32.33
C VAL A 188 17.98 -5.78 -30.89
N ALA A 189 17.68 -4.51 -30.57
CA ALA A 189 17.85 -3.96 -29.23
C ALA A 189 16.98 -4.71 -28.18
N THR A 190 17.50 -4.87 -26.97
CA THR A 190 16.78 -5.47 -25.84
C THR A 190 15.46 -4.71 -25.59
N GLY A 191 14.33 -5.39 -25.72
CA GLY A 191 13.00 -4.80 -25.58
C GLY A 191 12.39 -4.22 -26.85
N ALA A 192 12.97 -4.46 -28.03
CA ALA A 192 12.38 -4.07 -29.30
C ALA A 192 10.96 -4.64 -29.48
N THR A 193 10.01 -3.79 -29.86
CA THR A 193 8.60 -4.10 -29.97
C THR A 193 8.35 -5.17 -31.05
N LYS A 194 7.70 -6.29 -30.68
CA LYS A 194 7.53 -7.50 -31.52
C LYS A 194 6.49 -7.35 -32.66
N ASN A 195 6.51 -6.22 -33.37
CA ASN A 195 5.43 -5.65 -34.19
C ASN A 195 4.34 -4.98 -33.34
N ALA A 196 3.93 -3.79 -33.78
CA ALA A 196 2.69 -3.17 -33.35
C ALA A 196 1.52 -3.99 -33.94
N THR A 197 0.50 -4.27 -33.14
CA THR A 197 -0.72 -4.94 -33.64
C THR A 197 -1.38 -4.09 -34.74
N ASP A 198 -2.16 -4.69 -35.66
CA ASP A 198 -2.93 -3.92 -36.65
C ASP A 198 -3.79 -2.83 -36.01
N ALA A 199 -4.24 -3.05 -34.77
CA ALA A 199 -4.95 -2.07 -33.96
C ALA A 199 -4.07 -0.85 -33.61
N GLN A 200 -2.80 -1.05 -33.25
CA GLN A 200 -1.83 0.03 -32.98
C GLN A 200 -1.40 0.76 -34.26
N LEU A 201 -1.37 0.09 -35.42
CA LEU A 201 -1.13 0.76 -36.71
C LEU A 201 -2.31 1.64 -37.15
N ARG A 202 -3.53 1.31 -36.70
CA ARG A 202 -4.77 2.05 -36.99
C ARG A 202 -5.13 3.10 -35.93
N ASP A 203 -4.60 2.98 -34.72
CA ASP A 203 -4.80 3.95 -33.67
C ASP A 203 -3.94 5.21 -33.93
N ARG A 204 -4.59 6.30 -34.35
CA ARG A 204 -3.90 7.58 -34.59
C ARG A 204 -3.27 8.18 -33.33
N SER A 205 -3.65 7.74 -32.14
CA SER A 205 -3.05 8.21 -30.89
C SER A 205 -1.60 7.76 -30.71
N THR A 206 -1.18 6.69 -31.40
CA THR A 206 0.20 6.19 -31.39
C THR A 206 1.05 6.69 -32.57
N HIS A 207 0.48 7.50 -33.47
CA HIS A 207 1.20 8.20 -34.56
C HIS A 207 1.51 9.64 -34.14
N THR A 208 2.50 9.81 -33.28
CA THR A 208 2.87 11.11 -32.65
C THR A 208 3.86 11.95 -33.45
N GLY A 209 4.16 11.57 -34.70
CA GLY A 209 5.08 12.30 -35.57
C GLY A 209 4.39 13.46 -36.32
N THR A 210 5.05 14.61 -36.40
CA THR A 210 4.66 15.68 -37.33
C THR A 210 5.11 15.32 -38.73
N GLN A 211 4.17 15.17 -39.67
CA GLN A 211 4.48 14.93 -41.08
C GLN A 211 4.45 16.25 -41.85
N ALA A 212 5.57 16.60 -42.49
CA ALA A 212 5.61 17.77 -43.37
C ALA A 212 4.72 17.53 -44.59
N ILE A 213 3.96 18.56 -44.98
CA ILE A 213 2.94 18.49 -46.04
C ILE A 213 3.52 18.03 -47.39
N GLU A 214 4.79 18.38 -47.63
CA GLU A 214 5.57 18.03 -48.83
C GLU A 214 5.84 16.53 -48.96
N THR A 215 5.81 15.78 -47.85
CA THR A 215 6.04 14.34 -47.85
C THR A 215 4.78 13.54 -48.20
N VAL A 216 3.62 14.20 -48.25
CA VAL A 216 2.34 13.59 -48.65
C VAL A 216 2.02 14.02 -50.07
N ALA A 217 2.30 13.15 -51.03
CA ALA A 217 2.10 13.40 -52.45
C ALA A 217 0.67 13.89 -52.74
N GLY A 218 0.54 15.07 -53.35
CA GLY A 218 -0.74 15.66 -53.76
C GLY A 218 -1.53 16.41 -52.67
N LEU A 219 -1.13 16.35 -51.39
CA LEU A 219 -1.87 17.01 -50.30
C LEU A 219 -1.84 18.54 -50.41
N GLN A 220 -0.68 19.10 -50.77
CA GLN A 220 -0.54 20.54 -50.99
C GLN A 220 -1.52 21.04 -52.05
N VAL A 221 -1.57 20.35 -53.20
CA VAL A 221 -2.47 20.68 -54.31
C VAL A 221 -3.95 20.58 -53.90
N ALA A 222 -4.31 19.55 -53.13
CA ALA A 222 -5.69 19.35 -52.67
C ALA A 222 -6.15 20.45 -51.68
N LEU A 223 -5.28 20.85 -50.75
CA LEU A 223 -5.59 21.93 -49.80
C LEU A 223 -5.64 23.29 -50.49
N ASP A 224 -4.73 23.55 -51.42
CA ASP A 224 -4.74 24.78 -52.20
C ASP A 224 -6.00 24.89 -53.05
N ALA A 225 -6.46 23.79 -53.65
CA ALA A 225 -7.75 23.73 -54.33
C ALA A 225 -8.92 24.00 -53.37
N ALA A 226 -8.93 23.38 -52.18
CA ALA A 226 -10.01 23.55 -51.19
C ALA A 226 -10.10 24.97 -50.60
N ARG A 227 -8.98 25.70 -50.53
CA ARG A 227 -8.91 27.08 -50.00
C ARG A 227 -9.37 28.15 -50.99
N GLN A 228 -9.68 27.80 -52.23
CA GLN A 228 -10.13 28.77 -53.21
C GLN A 228 -11.55 29.25 -52.89
N PHE A 229 -11.71 30.58 -52.83
CA PHE A 229 -12.99 31.26 -52.62
C PHE A 229 -14.06 30.89 -53.66
N SER A 230 -13.64 30.43 -54.84
CA SER A 230 -14.49 29.93 -55.92
C SER A 230 -15.33 28.70 -55.55
N ASN A 231 -14.99 27.97 -54.48
CA ASN A 231 -15.70 26.77 -54.06
C ASN A 231 -16.87 27.02 -53.11
N LEU A 232 -17.07 28.26 -52.64
CA LEU A 232 -18.24 28.64 -51.84
C LEU A 232 -19.46 28.89 -52.74
N ALA A 233 -19.99 27.82 -53.35
CA ALA A 233 -21.21 27.90 -54.13
C ALA A 233 -22.39 28.38 -53.27
N GLY A 234 -23.12 29.39 -53.74
CA GLY A 234 -24.32 29.92 -53.07
C GLY A 234 -24.06 30.88 -51.90
N LYS A 235 -22.82 31.37 -51.73
CA LYS A 235 -22.51 32.51 -50.84
C LYS A 235 -22.27 33.75 -51.69
N PRO A 236 -22.57 34.98 -51.19
CA PRO A 236 -22.39 36.18 -51.97
C PRO A 236 -20.90 36.44 -52.17
N THR A 237 -20.37 36.06 -53.34
CA THR A 237 -19.01 36.34 -53.77
C THR A 237 -19.06 37.50 -54.76
N THR A 238 -18.58 38.68 -54.33
CA THR A 238 -18.09 39.86 -55.09
C THR A 238 -18.71 40.22 -56.46
N GLY A 239 -19.93 39.80 -56.76
CA GLY A 239 -20.65 40.09 -57.99
C GLY A 239 -21.51 41.34 -57.95
N ALA A 240 -21.44 42.15 -56.88
CA ALA A 240 -22.11 43.45 -56.79
C ALA A 240 -21.58 44.27 -55.57
N GLY A 241 -20.32 44.67 -55.59
CA GLY A 241 -19.82 45.84 -54.83
C GLY A 241 -19.85 45.83 -53.29
N TYR A 242 -20.52 44.89 -52.61
CA TYR A 242 -20.57 44.84 -51.15
C TYR A 242 -19.62 43.74 -50.63
N GLY A 243 -18.40 44.13 -50.32
CA GLY A 243 -17.47 43.27 -49.59
C GLY A 243 -17.92 43.11 -48.14
N ILE A 244 -17.57 41.96 -47.54
CA ILE A 244 -17.64 41.69 -46.09
C ILE A 244 -16.95 42.78 -45.24
N THR A 245 -16.11 43.62 -45.86
CA THR A 245 -15.48 44.80 -45.25
C THR A 245 -16.48 45.92 -44.88
N ASP A 246 -17.62 46.04 -45.57
CA ASP A 246 -18.55 47.17 -45.39
C ASP A 246 -19.34 47.07 -44.07
N VAL A 247 -19.36 45.89 -43.45
CA VAL A 247 -19.99 45.68 -42.13
C VAL A 247 -19.09 46.15 -40.98
N LEU A 248 -17.77 46.31 -41.20
CA LEU A 248 -16.84 46.75 -40.16
C LEU A 248 -16.48 48.24 -40.22
N THR A 249 -17.00 49.01 -41.19
CA THR A 249 -16.63 50.43 -41.39
C THR A 249 -17.81 51.38 -41.60
N SER A 250 -18.97 51.15 -40.98
CA SER A 250 -20.01 52.18 -40.90
C SER A 250 -19.56 53.30 -39.95
N LYS A 251 -18.76 54.25 -40.47
CA LYS A 251 -18.47 55.51 -39.75
C LYS A 251 -19.81 56.20 -39.41
N PRO A 252 -19.96 56.77 -38.20
CA PRO A 252 -21.11 57.58 -37.86
C PRO A 252 -21.33 58.71 -38.88
N ILE A 253 -22.60 59.01 -39.19
CA ILE A 253 -22.95 60.13 -40.06
C ILE A 253 -22.93 61.42 -39.24
N LEU A 254 -22.05 62.36 -39.61
CA LEU A 254 -21.98 63.68 -38.99
C LEU A 254 -23.19 64.53 -39.36
N LEU A 255 -23.98 64.89 -38.36
CA LEU A 255 -25.14 65.77 -38.47
C LEU A 255 -24.75 67.22 -38.16
N ALA A 256 -25.47 68.17 -38.77
CA ALA A 256 -25.29 69.59 -38.50
C ALA A 256 -25.63 69.94 -37.04
N ALA A 257 -24.97 70.98 -36.51
CA ALA A 257 -25.26 71.43 -35.15
C ALA A 257 -26.71 71.91 -35.00
N GLY A 258 -27.36 71.59 -33.89
CA GLY A 258 -28.76 71.96 -33.67
C GLY A 258 -29.79 71.06 -34.36
N THR A 259 -29.37 69.97 -35.01
CA THR A 259 -30.29 68.98 -35.61
C THR A 259 -31.25 68.43 -34.55
N ASP A 260 -32.53 68.31 -34.91
CA ASP A 260 -33.56 67.75 -34.03
C ASP A 260 -33.58 66.22 -34.14
N LEU A 261 -33.32 65.54 -33.03
CA LEU A 261 -33.31 64.09 -32.96
C LEU A 261 -34.68 63.47 -33.26
N ASN A 262 -35.78 64.23 -33.12
CA ASN A 262 -37.12 63.73 -33.42
C ASN A 262 -37.39 63.60 -34.93
N LEU A 263 -36.57 64.23 -35.76
CA LEU A 263 -36.72 64.27 -37.22
C LEU A 263 -35.79 63.28 -37.94
N LEU A 264 -35.02 62.48 -37.20
CA LEU A 264 -34.16 61.47 -37.79
C LEU A 264 -34.98 60.40 -38.51
N PRO A 265 -34.53 59.92 -39.68
CA PRO A 265 -35.24 58.92 -40.46
C PRO A 265 -35.34 57.57 -39.72
N ASP A 266 -36.36 56.79 -40.09
CA ASP A 266 -36.63 55.46 -39.52
C ASP A 266 -35.74 54.40 -40.18
N GLU A 267 -34.44 54.44 -39.85
CA GLU A 267 -33.42 53.54 -40.38
C GLU A 267 -32.44 53.10 -39.29
N ASN A 268 -31.78 51.95 -39.50
CA ASN A 268 -30.72 51.47 -38.61
C ASN A 268 -29.40 52.19 -38.93
N ARG A 269 -29.12 53.28 -38.23
CA ARG A 269 -27.91 54.10 -38.46
C ARG A 269 -27.34 54.67 -37.16
N ILE A 270 -26.05 54.99 -37.21
CA ILE A 270 -25.33 55.71 -36.16
C ILE A 270 -25.03 57.12 -36.70
N TYR A 271 -25.39 58.14 -35.91
CA TYR A 271 -25.13 59.54 -36.19
C TYR A 271 -24.23 60.13 -35.10
N ASP A 272 -23.48 61.18 -35.44
CA ASP A 272 -22.75 61.98 -34.47
C ASP A 272 -22.84 63.47 -34.77
N GLY A 273 -22.61 64.30 -33.76
CA GLY A 273 -22.68 65.75 -33.94
C GLY A 273 -22.81 66.50 -32.63
N PHE A 274 -22.97 67.82 -32.77
CA PHE A 274 -22.88 68.77 -31.68
C PHE A 274 -24.22 69.45 -31.41
N ASN A 275 -24.57 69.61 -30.14
CA ASN A 275 -25.69 70.45 -29.69
C ASN A 275 -27.04 70.07 -30.32
N PHE A 276 -27.42 68.79 -30.27
CA PHE A 276 -28.70 68.34 -30.83
C PHE A 276 -29.91 68.82 -30.03
N LYS A 277 -30.99 69.18 -30.73
CA LYS A 277 -32.28 69.48 -30.10
C LYS A 277 -32.98 68.19 -29.66
N ASN A 278 -33.73 68.28 -28.57
CA ASN A 278 -34.39 67.13 -27.93
C ASN A 278 -33.41 66.02 -27.50
N SER A 279 -32.14 66.36 -27.31
CA SER A 279 -31.13 65.56 -26.62
C SER A 279 -31.41 65.49 -25.11
N PRO A 280 -31.03 64.40 -24.42
CA PRO A 280 -31.13 64.34 -22.95
C PRO A 280 -30.10 65.22 -22.24
N TRP A 281 -29.10 65.72 -22.95
CA TRP A 281 -28.07 66.60 -22.39
C TRP A 281 -28.30 68.05 -22.80
N GLY A 282 -27.77 68.96 -21.98
CA GLY A 282 -27.84 70.41 -22.20
C GLY A 282 -27.15 70.88 -23.49
N PRO A 283 -27.25 72.17 -23.81
CA PRO A 283 -26.58 72.75 -24.97
C PRO A 283 -25.05 72.55 -24.89
N ASP A 284 -24.41 72.59 -26.05
CA ASP A 284 -22.94 72.54 -26.23
C ASP A 284 -22.23 71.21 -25.92
N MET A 285 -22.86 70.08 -26.27
CA MET A 285 -22.27 68.76 -26.08
C MET A 285 -22.20 67.95 -27.38
N TRP A 286 -21.11 67.19 -27.57
CA TRP A 286 -20.96 66.19 -28.64
C TRP A 286 -21.56 64.85 -28.22
N CYS A 287 -22.42 64.26 -29.04
CA CYS A 287 -23.01 62.94 -28.77
C CYS A 287 -23.14 62.05 -30.00
N TYR A 288 -23.16 60.75 -29.75
CA TYR A 288 -23.52 59.70 -30.69
C TYR A 288 -24.98 59.33 -30.48
N VAL A 289 -25.75 59.21 -31.56
CA VAL A 289 -27.14 58.74 -31.55
C VAL A 289 -27.26 57.54 -32.48
N GLU A 290 -27.69 56.41 -31.95
CA GLU A 290 -28.09 55.23 -32.72
C GLU A 290 -29.61 55.21 -32.87
N THR A 291 -30.09 55.07 -34.09
CA THR A 291 -31.49 54.81 -34.39
C THR A 291 -31.67 53.35 -34.76
N ARG A 292 -32.72 52.72 -34.23
CA ARG A 292 -33.17 51.40 -34.63
C ARG A 292 -34.59 51.48 -35.15
N ALA A 293 -34.77 51.07 -36.40
CA ALA A 293 -36.07 50.94 -37.02
C ALA A 293 -36.81 49.72 -36.45
N HIS A 294 -38.12 49.84 -36.24
CA HIS A 294 -38.98 48.72 -35.90
C HIS A 294 -39.65 48.17 -37.17
N THR A 295 -40.12 46.92 -37.13
CA THR A 295 -40.92 46.34 -38.22
C THR A 295 -42.28 47.02 -38.42
N SER A 296 -42.66 47.94 -37.54
CA SER A 296 -43.93 48.67 -37.58
C SER A 296 -43.65 50.10 -38.04
N PRO A 297 -44.37 50.64 -39.04
CA PRO A 297 -44.15 52.00 -39.52
C PRO A 297 -44.29 53.04 -38.40
N ASN A 298 -43.39 54.02 -38.36
CA ASN A 298 -43.36 55.11 -37.37
C ASN A 298 -42.97 54.69 -35.93
N TYR A 299 -42.44 53.49 -35.74
CA TYR A 299 -41.86 53.06 -34.47
C TYR A 299 -40.34 53.02 -34.59
N GLN A 300 -39.68 53.81 -33.76
CA GLN A 300 -38.24 53.97 -33.77
C GLN A 300 -37.71 53.96 -32.34
N TYR A 301 -36.54 53.36 -32.15
CA TYR A 301 -35.84 53.38 -30.87
C TYR A 301 -34.54 54.15 -31.01
N GLN A 302 -34.27 55.04 -30.06
CA GLN A 302 -33.10 55.88 -30.06
C GLN A 302 -32.27 55.61 -28.81
N ILE A 303 -30.99 55.37 -29.02
CA ILE A 303 -29.98 55.27 -27.97
C ILE A 303 -28.99 56.40 -28.20
N THR A 304 -28.55 57.05 -27.14
CA THR A 304 -27.58 58.13 -27.27
C THR A 304 -26.56 58.09 -26.14
N ARG A 305 -25.32 58.50 -26.43
CA ARG A 305 -24.27 58.78 -25.42
C ARG A 305 -23.42 60.00 -25.77
N LEU A 306 -22.84 60.67 -24.78
CA LEU A 306 -21.82 61.72 -25.01
C LEU A 306 -20.51 61.12 -25.55
N LEU A 307 -19.76 61.92 -26.31
CA LEU A 307 -18.42 61.56 -26.81
C LEU A 307 -17.32 61.67 -25.75
N THR A 308 -17.62 62.28 -24.60
CA THR A 308 -16.71 62.41 -23.46
C THR A 308 -16.86 61.22 -22.51
N GLU A 309 -15.78 60.81 -21.83
CA GLU A 309 -15.82 59.69 -20.90
C GLU A 309 -16.79 59.94 -19.73
N GLU A 310 -17.39 58.86 -19.20
CA GLU A 310 -18.24 58.80 -17.99
C GLU A 310 -19.73 59.20 -18.08
N SER A 311 -20.29 59.43 -19.27
CA SER A 311 -21.72 59.79 -19.38
C SER A 311 -22.65 58.57 -19.48
N PRO A 312 -23.83 58.59 -18.81
CA PRO A 312 -24.79 57.50 -18.89
C PRO A 312 -25.38 57.38 -20.30
N ILE A 313 -25.57 56.14 -20.75
CA ILE A 313 -26.30 55.87 -21.99
C ILE A 313 -27.79 56.13 -21.74
N MET A 314 -28.41 56.89 -22.63
CA MET A 314 -29.82 57.25 -22.56
C MET A 314 -30.58 56.59 -23.70
N GLU A 315 -31.78 56.13 -23.43
CA GLU A 315 -32.68 55.51 -24.39
C GLU A 315 -34.06 56.15 -24.39
N ARG A 316 -34.74 56.10 -25.54
CA ARG A 316 -36.17 56.40 -25.65
C ARG A 316 -36.77 55.68 -26.86
N ARG A 317 -38.10 55.58 -26.87
CA ARG A 317 -38.87 55.01 -27.98
C ARG A 317 -39.87 56.01 -28.53
N LYS A 318 -40.08 55.98 -29.84
CA LYS A 318 -41.20 56.59 -30.55
C LYS A 318 -42.30 55.54 -30.73
N MET A 319 -43.52 55.87 -30.33
CA MET A 319 -44.67 54.96 -30.41
C MET A 319 -45.68 55.44 -31.46
N GLY A 320 -45.41 55.16 -32.73
CA GLY A 320 -46.29 55.56 -33.83
C GLY A 320 -46.50 57.07 -33.90
N VAL A 321 -47.76 57.51 -33.91
CA VAL A 321 -48.15 58.94 -34.00
C VAL A 321 -47.99 59.69 -32.66
N LEU A 322 -47.81 58.98 -31.54
CA LEU A 322 -47.69 59.57 -30.20
C LEU A 322 -46.34 60.28 -29.95
N GLY A 323 -45.43 60.26 -30.94
CA GLY A 323 -44.13 60.92 -30.85
C GLY A 323 -43.13 60.16 -29.95
N PHE A 324 -42.01 60.81 -29.66
CA PHE A 324 -40.97 60.29 -28.76
C PHE A 324 -41.37 60.47 -27.30
N GLY A 325 -41.22 59.41 -26.49
CA GLY A 325 -41.30 59.51 -25.03
C GLY A 325 -40.07 60.18 -24.42
N SER A 326 -40.13 60.49 -23.12
CA SER A 326 -39.00 61.03 -22.36
C SER A 326 -37.79 60.10 -22.40
N TRP A 327 -36.59 60.69 -22.40
CA TRP A 327 -35.34 59.96 -22.22
C TRP A 327 -35.29 59.28 -20.87
N ARG A 328 -34.74 58.07 -20.85
CA ARG A 328 -34.49 57.28 -19.64
C ARG A 328 -33.06 56.77 -19.69
N ILE A 329 -32.42 56.63 -18.54
CA ILE A 329 -31.13 55.94 -18.47
C ILE A 329 -31.38 54.52 -18.95
N GLN A 330 -30.58 54.06 -19.91
CA GLN A 330 -30.50 52.65 -20.25
C GLN A 330 -29.89 51.97 -19.03
N SER A 331 -30.74 51.65 -18.04
CA SER A 331 -30.32 50.92 -16.85
C SER A 331 -29.64 49.68 -17.38
N ALA A 332 -28.35 49.52 -17.07
CA ALA A 332 -27.67 48.26 -17.25
C ALA A 332 -28.63 47.20 -16.71
N PHE A 333 -29.21 46.38 -17.58
CA PHE A 333 -29.70 45.10 -17.14
C PHE A 333 -28.49 44.49 -16.44
N SER A 334 -28.59 44.34 -15.12
CA SER A 334 -27.53 43.94 -14.20
C SER A 334 -27.13 42.49 -14.43
N VAL A 335 -26.66 42.19 -15.64
CA VAL A 335 -25.94 40.99 -16.01
C VAL A 335 -24.76 41.49 -16.82
N GLN A 336 -23.70 41.90 -16.12
CA GLN A 336 -22.37 41.86 -16.69
C GLN A 336 -22.08 40.39 -17.01
N PRO A 337 -21.86 39.99 -18.28
CA PRO A 337 -21.28 38.70 -18.55
C PRO A 337 -19.86 38.70 -17.95
N ILE A 338 -19.50 37.61 -17.28
CA ILE A 338 -18.19 37.35 -16.64
C ILE A 338 -16.97 37.49 -17.57
N SER A 339 -17.14 37.88 -18.84
CA SER A 339 -16.08 37.82 -19.86
C SER A 339 -15.20 39.06 -20.01
N ALA A 340 -15.47 40.17 -19.33
CA ALA A 340 -14.63 41.36 -19.43
C ALA A 340 -14.33 41.98 -18.05
N GLY A 341 -13.45 41.32 -17.29
CA GLY A 341 -12.79 41.91 -16.12
C GLY A 341 -12.97 41.23 -14.75
N GLY A 342 -13.48 40.00 -14.67
CA GLY A 342 -13.90 39.45 -13.37
C GLY A 342 -12.79 38.87 -12.47
N THR A 343 -11.67 38.39 -13.02
CA THR A 343 -10.63 37.69 -12.22
C THR A 343 -9.21 37.73 -12.75
N GLY A 344 -8.98 37.99 -14.04
CA GLY A 344 -7.65 37.83 -14.65
C GLY A 344 -7.16 36.37 -14.73
N ALA A 345 -8.05 35.38 -14.58
CA ALA A 345 -7.69 33.97 -14.52
C ALA A 345 -7.69 33.26 -15.88
N ALA A 346 -6.62 32.53 -16.18
CA ALA A 346 -6.45 31.76 -17.43
C ALA A 346 -7.21 30.41 -17.47
N SER A 347 -7.91 30.03 -16.40
CA SER A 347 -8.70 28.80 -16.33
C SER A 347 -9.93 28.97 -15.46
N ALA A 348 -10.96 28.13 -15.68
CA ALA A 348 -12.15 28.10 -14.84
C ALA A 348 -11.82 27.83 -13.36
N VAL A 349 -10.73 27.09 -13.08
CA VAL A 349 -10.23 26.84 -11.72
C VAL A 349 -9.71 28.13 -11.10
N ALA A 350 -8.86 28.88 -11.82
CA ALA A 350 -8.30 30.14 -11.34
C ALA A 350 -9.37 31.24 -11.23
N ALA A 351 -10.40 31.22 -12.08
CA ALA A 351 -11.52 32.17 -11.99
C ALA A 351 -12.37 31.92 -10.74
N ARG A 352 -12.61 30.65 -10.39
CA ARG A 352 -13.31 30.30 -9.14
C ARG A 352 -12.52 30.71 -7.90
N GLN A 353 -11.19 30.55 -7.91
CA GLN A 353 -10.32 31.00 -6.83
C GLN A 353 -10.38 32.51 -6.64
N ASN A 354 -10.28 33.28 -7.71
CA ASN A 354 -10.25 34.73 -7.66
C ASN A 354 -11.60 35.34 -7.26
N LEU A 355 -12.71 34.69 -7.57
CA LEU A 355 -14.06 35.10 -7.11
C LEU A 355 -14.42 34.53 -5.74
N SER A 356 -13.56 33.70 -5.13
CA SER A 356 -13.89 32.95 -3.90
C SER A 356 -15.19 32.16 -4.00
N VAL A 357 -15.59 31.77 -5.22
CA VAL A 357 -16.82 31.00 -5.46
C VAL A 357 -16.49 29.53 -5.25
N ARG A 358 -17.05 28.94 -4.19
CA ARG A 358 -16.93 27.51 -3.92
C ARG A 358 -17.60 26.71 -5.03
N GLN A 359 -17.02 25.55 -5.33
CA GLN A 359 -17.62 24.60 -6.25
C GLN A 359 -18.93 24.09 -5.64
N TYR A 360 -20.05 24.28 -6.33
CA TYR A 360 -21.34 23.75 -5.91
C TYR A 360 -21.57 22.34 -6.47
N SER A 361 -21.99 21.40 -5.63
CA SER A 361 -22.41 20.06 -6.05
C SER A 361 -23.87 19.81 -5.65
N PRO A 362 -24.81 19.76 -6.61
CA PRO A 362 -26.21 19.41 -6.32
C PRO A 362 -26.42 17.91 -6.10
N VAL A 363 -25.38 17.10 -6.25
CA VAL A 363 -25.42 15.64 -6.10
C VAL A 363 -24.44 15.18 -5.02
N GLY A 364 -24.80 14.09 -4.33
CA GLY A 364 -23.93 13.48 -3.33
C GLY A 364 -22.61 13.02 -3.94
N MET A 365 -21.51 13.26 -3.24
CA MET A 365 -20.16 12.91 -3.68
C MET A 365 -19.61 11.76 -2.86
N THR A 366 -18.81 10.91 -3.50
CA THR A 366 -18.05 9.85 -2.82
C THR A 366 -16.56 10.12 -2.99
N PHE A 367 -15.83 10.11 -1.88
CA PHE A 367 -14.37 10.17 -1.85
C PHE A 367 -13.79 8.90 -1.27
N TYR A 368 -12.67 8.44 -1.81
CA TYR A 368 -11.95 7.25 -1.38
C TYR A 368 -10.68 7.64 -0.64
N VAL A 369 -10.45 6.96 0.49
CA VAL A 369 -9.25 7.08 1.32
C VAL A 369 -8.62 5.69 1.43
N ARG A 370 -7.33 5.56 1.11
CA ARG A 370 -6.60 4.29 1.14
C ARG A 370 -5.21 4.46 1.76
N ALA A 371 -4.71 3.42 2.42
CA ALA A 371 -3.38 3.43 3.02
C ALA A 371 -2.24 3.57 1.99
N ASP A 372 -2.47 3.10 0.76
CA ASP A 372 -1.56 3.20 -0.40
C ASP A 372 -1.82 4.43 -1.29
N GLY A 373 -2.74 5.33 -0.89
CA GLY A 373 -3.09 6.54 -1.62
C GLY A 373 -2.09 7.69 -1.46
N ASN A 374 -2.42 8.85 -2.04
CA ASN A 374 -1.64 10.09 -1.93
C ASN A 374 -2.57 11.30 -1.72
N ASP A 375 -2.24 12.20 -0.80
CA ASP A 375 -3.06 13.38 -0.50
C ASP A 375 -3.05 14.45 -1.62
N ASN A 376 -2.19 14.28 -2.63
CA ASN A 376 -2.21 15.05 -3.87
C ASN A 376 -3.23 14.52 -4.90
N ASN A 377 -3.83 13.34 -4.67
CA ASN A 377 -4.84 12.77 -5.57
C ASN A 377 -6.18 13.51 -5.45
N THR A 378 -7.16 13.15 -6.28
CA THR A 378 -8.50 13.78 -6.31
C THR A 378 -9.50 13.14 -5.34
N GLY A 379 -9.23 11.91 -4.90
CA GLY A 379 -10.12 11.10 -4.06
C GLY A 379 -11.32 10.50 -4.79
N LEU A 380 -11.45 10.67 -6.11
CA LEU A 380 -12.67 10.29 -6.85
C LEU A 380 -12.70 8.83 -7.32
N GLU A 381 -11.59 8.12 -7.22
CA GLU A 381 -11.47 6.72 -7.63
C GLU A 381 -10.90 5.86 -6.50
N ASP A 382 -11.41 4.64 -6.36
CA ASP A 382 -10.90 3.63 -5.41
C ASP A 382 -9.65 2.94 -5.97
N SER A 383 -8.56 3.69 -6.08
CA SER A 383 -7.27 3.18 -6.55
C SER A 383 -6.12 3.93 -5.85
N ALA A 384 -4.92 3.35 -5.82
CA ALA A 384 -3.75 4.02 -5.23
C ALA A 384 -3.42 5.36 -5.92
N ALA A 385 -3.68 5.46 -7.22
CA ALA A 385 -3.47 6.68 -8.01
C ALA A 385 -4.62 7.71 -7.86
N GLY A 386 -5.79 7.27 -7.42
CA GLY A 386 -6.99 8.12 -7.33
C GLY A 386 -7.40 8.52 -5.91
N ALA A 387 -7.15 7.69 -4.91
CA ALA A 387 -7.62 7.89 -3.53
C ALA A 387 -6.70 8.81 -2.71
N PHE A 388 -7.28 9.51 -1.74
CA PHE A 388 -6.51 10.23 -0.73
C PHE A 388 -5.78 9.27 0.20
N ARG A 389 -4.68 9.71 0.81
CA ARG A 389 -3.96 8.92 1.82
C ARG A 389 -4.59 9.07 3.21
N THR A 390 -5.08 10.26 3.52
CA THR A 390 -5.57 10.60 4.87
C THR A 390 -7.04 10.99 4.88
N ILE A 391 -7.73 10.66 5.98
CA ILE A 391 -9.12 11.06 6.22
C ILE A 391 -9.22 12.59 6.32
N THR A 392 -8.25 13.22 6.98
CA THR A 392 -8.14 14.69 7.09
C THR A 392 -8.12 15.37 5.73
N ARG A 393 -7.36 14.84 4.75
CA ARG A 393 -7.34 15.40 3.40
C ARG A 393 -8.71 15.31 2.73
N ALA A 394 -9.41 14.16 2.86
CA ALA A 394 -10.74 13.99 2.30
C ALA A 394 -11.76 14.97 2.91
N VAL A 395 -11.74 15.15 4.24
CA VAL A 395 -12.61 16.11 4.94
C VAL A 395 -12.33 17.54 4.48
N ASN A 396 -11.05 17.93 4.42
CA ASN A 396 -10.65 19.27 3.97
C ASN A 396 -11.09 19.51 2.52
N TYR A 397 -10.91 18.54 1.64
CA TYR A 397 -11.32 18.66 0.23
C TYR A 397 -12.85 18.75 0.10
N ALA A 398 -13.60 17.91 0.81
CA ALA A 398 -15.07 17.94 0.82
C ALA A 398 -15.63 19.25 1.39
N SER A 399 -14.88 19.94 2.26
CA SER A 399 -15.28 21.22 2.87
C SER A 399 -15.04 22.42 1.94
N LEU A 400 -14.26 22.26 0.86
CA LEU A 400 -14.11 23.28 -0.19
C LEU A 400 -15.30 23.32 -1.16
N ILE A 401 -16.14 22.28 -1.13
CA ILE A 401 -17.29 22.13 -2.01
C ILE A 401 -18.54 22.55 -1.24
N ASP A 402 -19.35 23.42 -1.82
CA ASP A 402 -20.69 23.72 -1.33
C ASP A 402 -21.62 22.57 -1.72
N ARG A 403 -22.17 21.92 -0.69
CA ARG A 403 -22.97 20.71 -0.82
C ARG A 403 -24.41 20.92 -0.39
N SER A 404 -24.81 22.14 -0.02
CA SER A 404 -26.16 22.46 0.46
C SER A 404 -26.69 21.38 1.44
N THR A 405 -27.65 20.55 1.02
CA THR A 405 -28.27 19.49 1.83
C THR A 405 -27.82 18.06 1.47
N VAL A 406 -26.94 17.88 0.47
CA VAL A 406 -26.52 16.55 0.02
C VAL A 406 -25.42 15.96 0.91
N TRP A 407 -25.47 14.63 1.07
CA TRP A 407 -24.47 13.88 1.84
C TRP A 407 -23.21 13.63 1.03
N THR A 408 -22.06 13.69 1.70
CA THR A 408 -20.79 13.18 1.16
C THR A 408 -20.41 11.90 1.85
N ILE A 409 -20.03 10.90 1.07
CA ILE A 409 -19.55 9.62 1.57
C ILE A 409 -18.02 9.61 1.47
N ILE A 410 -17.34 9.32 2.56
CA ILE A 410 -15.91 9.08 2.63
C ILE A 410 -15.74 7.58 2.86
N LYS A 411 -15.41 6.85 1.80
CA LYS A 411 -15.11 5.42 1.78
C LYS A 411 -13.66 5.24 2.22
N ILE A 412 -13.45 4.54 3.32
CA ILE A 412 -12.13 4.29 3.89
C ILE A 412 -11.78 2.82 3.67
N GLY A 413 -10.72 2.57 2.91
CA GLY A 413 -10.24 1.24 2.62
C GLY A 413 -9.62 0.53 3.83
N PRO A 414 -9.10 -0.69 3.65
CA PRO A 414 -8.37 -1.41 4.68
C PRO A 414 -7.11 -0.65 5.14
N GLY A 415 -6.80 -0.71 6.44
CA GLY A 415 -5.60 -0.12 7.02
C GLY A 415 -5.86 0.63 8.32
N ASN A 416 -4.78 1.24 8.84
CA ASN A 416 -4.79 2.10 10.02
C ASN A 416 -4.69 3.55 9.58
N PHE A 417 -5.59 4.39 10.06
CA PHE A 417 -5.70 5.80 9.71
C PHE A 417 -5.67 6.67 10.96
N ALA A 418 -5.03 7.83 10.86
CA ALA A 418 -5.05 8.81 11.93
C ALA A 418 -6.47 9.40 12.14
N GLY A 419 -6.77 9.76 13.38
CA GLY A 419 -8.00 10.45 13.75
C GLY A 419 -8.20 11.78 13.04
N VAL A 420 -9.46 12.23 12.99
CA VAL A 420 -9.87 13.42 12.23
C VAL A 420 -10.80 14.33 13.04
N SER A 421 -10.67 15.63 12.80
CA SER A 421 -11.57 16.66 13.32
C SER A 421 -12.49 17.18 12.22
N ILE A 422 -13.78 17.28 12.50
CA ILE A 422 -14.83 17.75 11.58
C ILE A 422 -15.56 18.92 12.23
N GLY A 423 -15.75 20.01 11.45
CA GLY A 423 -16.57 21.15 11.84
C GLY A 423 -15.83 22.27 12.61
N ALA A 424 -14.58 22.07 13.01
CA ALA A 424 -13.78 23.09 13.69
C ALA A 424 -13.25 24.23 12.78
N TYR A 425 -13.29 24.05 11.45
CA TYR A 425 -12.82 25.03 10.48
C TYR A 425 -13.98 25.51 9.58
N SER A 426 -14.43 26.74 9.82
CA SER A 426 -15.17 27.60 8.88
C SER A 426 -16.50 27.07 8.29
N GLY A 427 -17.61 27.41 8.95
CA GLY A 427 -18.82 27.96 8.32
C GLY A 427 -19.75 27.06 7.50
N PHE A 428 -19.32 25.93 6.95
CA PHE A 428 -20.14 25.15 6.01
C PHE A 428 -19.83 23.66 6.06
N SER A 429 -20.18 22.98 7.15
CA SER A 429 -20.08 21.51 7.26
C SER A 429 -21.39 20.86 6.82
N GLY A 430 -21.52 20.52 5.53
CA GLY A 430 -22.59 19.63 5.06
C GLY A 430 -22.48 18.22 5.67
N ASN A 431 -23.55 17.44 5.59
CA ASN A 431 -23.62 16.11 6.20
C ASN A 431 -22.57 15.15 5.61
N MET A 432 -21.87 14.37 6.45
CA MET A 432 -20.84 13.42 5.99
C MET A 432 -21.10 12.00 6.52
N THR A 433 -20.85 11.00 5.70
CA THR A 433 -20.84 9.59 6.07
C THR A 433 -19.42 9.05 5.94
N PHE A 434 -18.85 8.53 7.02
CA PHE A 434 -17.59 7.78 7.00
C PHE A 434 -17.93 6.28 7.00
N GLU A 435 -17.47 5.58 5.98
CA GLU A 435 -17.76 4.17 5.76
C GLU A 435 -16.46 3.39 5.61
N GLY A 436 -16.15 2.52 6.57
CA GLY A 436 -15.01 1.62 6.49
C GLY A 436 -15.31 0.34 5.73
N ALA A 437 -14.27 -0.48 5.54
CA ALA A 437 -14.36 -1.79 4.90
C ALA A 437 -14.75 -2.93 5.87
N GLY A 438 -14.89 -2.66 7.18
CA GLY A 438 -15.23 -3.65 8.19
C GLY A 438 -14.51 -3.45 9.52
N ALA A 439 -15.09 -4.04 10.58
CA ALA A 439 -14.43 -4.14 11.87
C ALA A 439 -13.12 -4.96 11.78
N GLY A 440 -12.04 -4.47 12.40
CA GLY A 440 -10.70 -5.05 12.32
C GLY A 440 -9.99 -4.89 10.96
N VAL A 441 -10.69 -4.40 9.93
CA VAL A 441 -10.16 -4.17 8.58
C VAL A 441 -9.78 -2.71 8.39
N THR A 442 -10.64 -1.79 8.81
CA THR A 442 -10.40 -0.34 8.79
C THR A 442 -10.36 0.18 10.21
N ASN A 443 -9.17 0.60 10.66
CA ASN A 443 -8.95 1.15 12.01
C ASN A 443 -8.70 2.66 11.93
N VAL A 444 -9.38 3.43 12.77
CA VAL A 444 -9.11 4.86 12.97
C VAL A 444 -8.59 5.05 14.38
N GLU A 445 -7.39 5.62 14.49
CA GLU A 445 -6.63 5.67 15.74
C GLU A 445 -6.71 7.04 16.41
N ALA A 446 -7.10 7.04 17.68
CA ALA A 446 -6.98 8.19 18.57
C ALA A 446 -5.57 8.24 19.16
N VAL A 447 -4.92 9.40 19.10
CA VAL A 447 -3.63 9.66 19.76
C VAL A 447 -3.85 10.64 20.92
N ALA A 448 -2.88 10.78 21.81
CA ALA A 448 -2.96 11.78 22.89
C ALA A 448 -3.23 13.18 22.29
N GLY A 449 -4.36 13.79 22.66
CA GLY A 449 -4.80 15.10 22.16
C GLY A 449 -5.62 15.11 20.86
N VAL A 450 -5.76 13.97 20.16
CA VAL A 450 -6.59 13.87 18.94
C VAL A 450 -7.46 12.62 19.00
N SER A 451 -8.78 12.81 18.98
CA SER A 451 -9.73 11.71 18.94
C SER A 451 -9.74 11.00 17.59
N ALA A 452 -10.18 9.74 17.54
CA ALA A 452 -10.38 9.06 16.26
C ALA A 452 -11.41 9.82 15.40
N PHE A 453 -12.48 10.30 16.04
CA PHE A 453 -13.40 11.30 15.48
C PHE A 453 -13.67 12.41 16.50
N SER A 454 -13.34 13.65 16.12
CA SER A 454 -13.72 14.85 16.86
C SER A 454 -14.71 15.65 16.03
N LEU A 455 -15.91 15.88 16.56
CA LEU A 455 -17.04 16.45 15.84
C LEU A 455 -17.51 17.71 16.58
N VAL A 456 -17.63 18.82 15.85
CA VAL A 456 -18.11 20.10 16.39
C VAL A 456 -19.17 20.66 15.45
N ALA A 457 -20.37 20.96 15.94
CA ALA A 457 -21.42 21.66 15.19
C ALA A 457 -21.74 21.09 13.78
N CYS A 458 -21.65 19.77 13.61
CA CYS A 458 -21.85 19.10 12.33
C CYS A 458 -22.77 17.88 12.46
N ARG A 459 -23.24 17.37 11.31
CA ARG A 459 -23.97 16.09 11.24
C ARG A 459 -23.11 15.05 10.53
N VAL A 460 -22.87 13.93 11.21
CA VAL A 460 -22.01 12.86 10.71
C VAL A 460 -22.62 11.50 10.97
N THR A 461 -22.44 10.58 10.02
CA THR A 461 -22.68 9.15 10.21
C THR A 461 -21.35 8.40 10.13
N ILE A 462 -21.08 7.50 11.05
CA ILE A 462 -19.88 6.66 11.09
C ILE A 462 -20.34 5.21 11.05
N LYS A 463 -19.84 4.42 10.09
CA LYS A 463 -20.22 3.01 9.98
C LYS A 463 -19.12 2.08 9.50
N ASN A 464 -19.26 0.81 9.90
CA ASN A 464 -18.46 -0.32 9.41
C ASN A 464 -16.94 -0.16 9.58
N LEU A 465 -16.50 0.27 10.77
CA LEU A 465 -15.09 0.55 11.07
C LEU A 465 -14.74 0.21 12.52
N SER A 466 -13.45 0.23 12.84
CA SER A 466 -12.92 0.08 14.19
C SER A 466 -12.28 1.36 14.69
N LEU A 467 -12.59 1.75 15.91
CA LEU A 467 -12.04 2.92 16.58
C LEU A 467 -11.17 2.46 17.73
N VAL A 468 -9.89 2.82 17.70
CA VAL A 468 -8.90 2.33 18.66
C VAL A 468 -8.01 3.45 19.18
N ALA A 469 -7.36 3.23 20.31
CA ALA A 469 -6.31 4.12 20.79
C ALA A 469 -4.98 3.69 20.17
N ALA A 470 -4.18 4.63 19.67
CA ALA A 470 -2.86 4.35 19.11
C ALA A 470 -1.91 3.82 20.19
N GLN A 471 -0.97 2.95 19.79
CA GLN A 471 0.05 2.42 20.70
C GLN A 471 0.85 3.55 21.38
N GLY A 472 1.13 3.38 22.67
CA GLY A 472 1.83 4.38 23.48
C GLY A 472 1.01 5.63 23.84
N SER A 473 -0.25 5.73 23.43
CA SER A 473 -1.13 6.84 23.80
C SER A 473 -1.89 6.56 25.10
N SER A 474 -2.09 7.59 25.90
CA SER A 474 -2.94 7.59 27.09
C SER A 474 -3.95 8.74 27.01
N ASN A 475 -4.98 8.70 27.86
CA ASN A 475 -6.03 9.72 27.92
C ASN A 475 -6.72 9.99 26.56
N THR A 476 -6.91 8.94 25.75
CA THR A 476 -7.49 9.06 24.42
C THR A 476 -9.01 8.93 24.44
N TYR A 477 -9.67 9.78 23.68
CA TYR A 477 -11.11 9.75 23.45
C TYR A 477 -11.33 9.19 22.05
N LEU A 478 -12.10 8.11 21.89
CA LEU A 478 -12.31 7.57 20.56
C LEU A 478 -13.24 8.46 19.73
N VAL A 479 -14.39 8.81 20.31
CA VAL A 479 -15.37 9.69 19.68
C VAL A 479 -15.70 10.85 20.61
N VAL A 480 -15.61 12.06 20.07
CA VAL A 480 -16.04 13.29 20.72
C VAL A 480 -17.11 13.94 19.85
N ALA A 481 -18.30 14.08 20.41
CA ALA A 481 -19.44 14.76 19.83
C ALA A 481 -19.71 16.02 20.66
N ASP A 482 -19.33 17.19 20.13
CA ASP A 482 -19.38 18.46 20.85
C ASP A 482 -20.20 19.53 20.10
N HIS A 483 -20.62 20.57 20.82
CA HIS A 483 -21.33 21.75 20.29
C HIS A 483 -22.49 21.42 19.33
N ASN A 484 -23.59 20.87 19.84
CA ASN A 484 -24.82 20.57 19.07
C ASN A 484 -24.62 19.71 17.80
N CYS A 485 -23.54 18.92 17.72
CA CYS A 485 -23.40 17.97 16.62
C CYS A 485 -24.43 16.83 16.72
N LEU A 486 -24.73 16.22 15.58
CA LEU A 486 -25.57 15.04 15.46
C LEU A 486 -24.73 13.90 14.86
N LEU A 487 -24.49 12.87 15.65
CA LEU A 487 -23.69 11.72 15.28
C LEU A 487 -24.53 10.44 15.28
N ASP A 488 -24.54 9.74 14.16
CA ASP A 488 -25.09 8.39 14.04
C ASP A 488 -23.94 7.36 13.90
N LEU A 489 -23.92 6.30 14.70
CA LEU A 489 -22.90 5.23 14.68
C LEU A 489 -23.53 3.88 14.37
N PHE A 490 -23.07 3.17 13.33
CA PHE A 490 -23.62 1.85 12.95
C PHE A 490 -22.53 0.82 12.69
N ASP A 491 -22.64 -0.36 13.29
CA ASP A 491 -21.73 -1.49 13.09
C ASP A 491 -20.25 -1.10 13.33
N VAL A 492 -20.02 -0.35 14.40
CA VAL A 492 -18.70 0.12 14.83
C VAL A 492 -18.16 -0.77 15.94
N THR A 493 -16.86 -1.09 15.86
CA THR A 493 -16.13 -1.75 16.94
C THR A 493 -15.25 -0.75 17.68
N PHE A 494 -15.35 -0.70 19.00
CA PHE A 494 -14.50 0.12 19.85
C PHE A 494 -13.44 -0.76 20.52
N GLY A 495 -12.17 -0.36 20.42
CA GLY A 495 -11.04 -1.05 21.04
C GLY A 495 -10.59 -2.33 20.30
N GLY A 496 -9.89 -3.21 21.01
CA GLY A 496 -9.44 -4.52 20.50
C GLY A 496 -7.97 -4.63 20.11
N ASN A 497 -7.17 -3.56 20.23
CA ASN A 497 -5.74 -3.55 19.90
C ASN A 497 -4.81 -3.61 21.13
N GLY A 498 -5.36 -3.89 22.32
CA GLY A 498 -4.59 -4.00 23.58
C GLY A 498 -4.25 -2.66 24.24
N VAL A 499 -4.62 -1.53 23.64
CA VAL A 499 -4.45 -0.18 24.23
C VAL A 499 -5.75 0.23 24.91
N VAL A 500 -5.64 0.87 26.09
CA VAL A 500 -6.80 1.25 26.90
C VAL A 500 -7.22 2.70 26.60
N PRO A 501 -8.32 2.93 25.85
CA PRO A 501 -8.87 4.26 25.70
C PRO A 501 -9.48 4.77 27.01
N TYR A 502 -9.41 6.08 27.22
CA TYR A 502 -10.00 6.70 28.41
C TYR A 502 -11.51 6.80 28.30
N VAL A 503 -12.04 7.26 27.16
CA VAL A 503 -13.48 7.34 26.89
C VAL A 503 -13.77 6.76 25.50
N LEU A 504 -14.76 5.87 25.40
CA LEU A 504 -15.20 5.37 24.09
C LEU A 504 -16.05 6.41 23.37
N LEU A 505 -17.09 6.91 24.04
CA LEU A 505 -18.04 7.87 23.48
C LEU A 505 -18.24 9.03 24.43
N TYR A 506 -17.91 10.23 23.96
CA TYR A 506 -18.01 11.46 24.72
C TYR A 506 -18.95 12.44 24.03
N SER A 507 -20.03 12.82 24.72
CA SER A 507 -21.03 13.78 24.25
C SER A 507 -21.02 15.00 25.16
N ALA A 508 -20.79 16.19 24.59
CA ALA A 508 -20.67 17.45 25.33
C ALA A 508 -21.37 18.62 24.62
N ASN A 509 -21.68 19.68 25.38
CA ASN A 509 -22.25 20.94 24.91
C ASN A 509 -23.42 20.76 23.91
N GLY A 510 -24.40 19.93 24.28
CA GLY A 510 -25.57 19.65 23.46
C GLY A 510 -25.36 18.65 22.32
N GLY A 511 -24.18 18.01 22.22
CA GLY A 511 -23.92 16.91 21.29
C GLY A 511 -24.95 15.79 21.42
N ASN A 512 -25.37 15.22 20.30
CA ASN A 512 -26.31 14.10 20.24
C ASN A 512 -25.66 12.93 19.53
N ILE A 513 -25.46 11.84 20.26
CA ILE A 513 -24.97 10.57 19.72
C ILE A 513 -26.10 9.56 19.69
N ILE A 514 -26.38 9.00 18.52
CA ILE A 514 -27.30 7.89 18.32
C ILE A 514 -26.46 6.66 17.97
N LEU A 515 -26.53 5.64 18.80
CA LEU A 515 -25.85 4.37 18.55
C LEU A 515 -26.83 3.40 17.91
N GLY A 516 -26.37 2.75 16.85
CA GLY A 516 -26.87 1.50 16.30
C GLY A 516 -26.20 0.30 16.95
N ASN A 517 -26.12 -0.82 16.22
CA ASN A 517 -25.40 -2.01 16.68
C ASN A 517 -23.90 -1.72 16.84
N ILE A 518 -23.30 -2.13 17.96
CA ILE A 518 -21.88 -1.92 18.23
C ILE A 518 -21.22 -3.13 18.90
N THR A 519 -19.90 -3.22 18.76
CA THR A 519 -19.05 -4.15 19.51
C THR A 519 -18.05 -3.37 20.35
N ILE A 520 -17.85 -3.76 21.61
CA ILE A 520 -16.83 -3.20 22.50
C ILE A 520 -15.84 -4.32 22.81
N ASN A 521 -14.58 -4.11 22.45
CA ASN A 521 -13.51 -5.08 22.59
C ASN A 521 -12.37 -4.54 23.46
N GLY A 522 -12.02 -5.28 24.53
CA GLY A 522 -10.91 -4.93 25.41
C GLY A 522 -11.26 -3.91 26.51
N THR A 523 -10.22 -3.49 27.22
CA THR A 523 -10.33 -2.64 28.42
C THR A 523 -10.49 -1.17 28.07
N PHE A 524 -11.32 -0.42 28.80
CA PHE A 524 -11.53 1.02 28.65
C PHE A 524 -11.83 1.71 30.00
N GLY A 525 -11.63 3.03 30.06
CA GLY A 525 -11.94 3.84 31.24
C GLY A 525 -13.43 4.06 31.46
N TYR A 526 -14.07 4.77 30.53
CA TYR A 526 -15.50 5.09 30.49
C TYR A 526 -16.12 4.67 29.17
N GLY A 527 -17.33 4.11 29.22
CA GLY A 527 -18.05 3.67 28.02
C GLY A 527 -18.77 4.84 27.35
N LEU A 528 -19.95 5.16 27.88
CA LEU A 528 -20.82 6.24 27.44
C LEU A 528 -20.68 7.41 28.41
N TYR A 529 -20.13 8.52 27.95
CA TYR A 529 -19.91 9.71 28.76
C TYR A 529 -20.69 10.88 28.18
N ALA A 530 -21.66 11.40 28.93
CA ALA A 530 -22.41 12.60 28.55
C ALA A 530 -22.25 13.71 29.59
N THR A 531 -21.95 14.92 29.15
CA THR A 531 -21.79 16.10 30.02
C THR A 531 -22.26 17.38 29.34
N TYR A 532 -22.49 18.45 30.11
CA TYR A 532 -22.92 19.77 29.60
C TYR A 532 -24.04 19.66 28.55
N TYR A 533 -25.21 19.16 28.94
CA TYR A 533 -26.36 18.94 28.05
C TYR A 533 -26.15 17.90 26.94
N GLY A 534 -25.07 17.12 27.00
CA GLY A 534 -24.79 16.03 26.07
C GLY A 534 -25.83 14.92 26.16
N ARG A 535 -26.07 14.26 25.02
CA ARG A 535 -27.04 13.18 24.90
C ARG A 535 -26.46 11.98 24.17
N ILE A 536 -26.72 10.80 24.70
CA ILE A 536 -26.39 9.52 24.06
C ILE A 536 -27.63 8.63 24.07
N TYR A 537 -28.02 8.15 22.90
CA TYR A 537 -29.21 7.31 22.73
C TYR A 537 -28.82 5.93 22.23
N VAL A 538 -29.05 4.92 23.08
CA VAL A 538 -28.91 3.51 22.76
C VAL A 538 -30.26 2.86 23.03
N ALA A 539 -31.07 2.66 21.98
CA ALA A 539 -32.35 1.99 22.14
C ALA A 539 -32.68 0.99 21.05
N SER A 540 -33.18 -0.18 21.46
CA SER A 540 -33.54 -1.29 20.57
C SER A 540 -32.38 -1.75 19.67
N GLN A 541 -31.14 -1.66 20.17
CA GLN A 541 -29.92 -2.04 19.45
C GLN A 541 -29.19 -3.19 20.15
N ARG A 542 -28.26 -3.82 19.43
CA ARG A 542 -27.34 -4.82 19.98
C ARG A 542 -26.01 -4.19 20.43
N THR A 543 -25.58 -4.50 21.65
CA THR A 543 -24.22 -4.25 22.13
C THR A 543 -23.55 -5.57 22.45
N ASN A 544 -22.43 -5.86 21.79
CA ASN A 544 -21.64 -7.06 22.01
C ASN A 544 -20.35 -6.73 22.77
N PHE A 545 -20.09 -7.40 23.89
CA PHE A 545 -18.87 -7.26 24.67
C PHE A 545 -17.94 -8.44 24.39
N VAL A 546 -16.73 -8.14 23.92
CA VAL A 546 -15.68 -9.14 23.63
C VAL A 546 -14.48 -8.82 24.50
N ASN A 547 -14.19 -9.66 25.50
CA ASN A 547 -13.08 -9.41 26.45
C ASN A 547 -13.11 -8.00 27.06
N ALA A 548 -14.30 -7.43 27.24
CA ALA A 548 -14.46 -6.03 27.61
C ALA A 548 -14.35 -5.83 29.12
N ALA A 549 -13.59 -4.83 29.54
CA ALA A 549 -13.46 -4.46 30.95
C ALA A 549 -13.52 -2.94 31.16
N CYS A 550 -14.38 -2.48 32.07
CA CYS A 550 -14.51 -1.07 32.42
C CYS A 550 -13.76 -0.75 33.71
N GLN A 551 -12.91 0.29 33.70
CA GLN A 551 -12.14 0.69 34.88
C GLN A 551 -12.88 1.68 35.80
N ASN A 552 -13.67 2.60 35.22
CA ASN A 552 -14.37 3.66 35.97
C ASN A 552 -15.89 3.46 36.00
N TYR A 553 -16.61 3.96 34.99
CA TYR A 553 -18.06 3.78 34.89
C TYR A 553 -18.47 3.50 33.45
N PHE A 554 -19.33 2.50 33.24
CA PHE A 554 -19.81 2.19 31.90
C PHE A 554 -20.67 3.33 31.35
N ILE A 555 -21.62 3.84 32.14
CA ILE A 555 -22.42 5.03 31.81
C ILE A 555 -22.09 6.15 32.80
N ASN A 556 -21.59 7.29 32.31
CA ASN A 556 -21.27 8.45 33.12
C ASN A 556 -22.02 9.69 32.61
N VAL A 557 -22.89 10.27 33.43
CA VAL A 557 -23.80 11.35 33.01
C VAL A 557 -23.75 12.52 33.98
N LEU A 558 -23.28 13.68 33.50
CA LEU A 558 -22.99 14.84 34.33
C LEU A 558 -23.71 16.10 33.80
N THR A 559 -23.94 17.08 34.67
CA THR A 559 -24.32 18.45 34.28
C THR A 559 -25.51 18.51 33.30
N ASN A 560 -26.69 18.13 33.78
CA ASN A 560 -27.96 18.18 33.04
C ASN A 560 -27.94 17.44 31.70
N SER A 561 -27.25 16.30 31.65
CA SER A 561 -27.09 15.47 30.46
C SER A 561 -27.97 14.22 30.54
N ALA A 562 -28.12 13.51 29.42
CA ALA A 562 -28.96 12.32 29.39
C ALA A 562 -28.32 11.16 28.61
N VAL A 563 -28.46 9.95 29.16
CA VAL A 563 -28.16 8.71 28.42
C VAL A 563 -29.39 7.82 28.44
N ALA A 564 -29.87 7.43 27.28
CA ALA A 564 -30.89 6.40 27.15
C ALA A 564 -30.21 5.06 26.85
N TRP A 565 -30.44 4.07 27.69
CA TRP A 565 -30.03 2.67 27.57
C TRP A 565 -31.28 1.79 27.66
N ALA A 566 -32.14 1.87 26.66
CA ALA A 566 -33.48 1.28 26.72
C ALA A 566 -33.62 0.10 25.74
N ASN A 567 -34.20 -1.01 26.17
CA ASN A 567 -34.47 -2.17 25.30
C ASN A 567 -33.24 -2.66 24.51
N THR A 568 -32.04 -2.54 25.08
CA THR A 568 -30.79 -2.95 24.42
C THR A 568 -30.57 -4.45 24.59
N THR A 569 -30.17 -5.13 23.51
CA THR A 569 -29.77 -6.54 23.58
C THR A 569 -28.27 -6.61 23.86
N VAL A 570 -27.91 -7.09 25.04
CA VAL A 570 -26.51 -7.25 25.45
C VAL A 570 -26.07 -8.68 25.22
N THR A 571 -24.91 -8.84 24.57
CA THR A 571 -24.24 -10.14 24.37
C THR A 571 -22.82 -10.06 24.93
N GLY A 572 -22.32 -11.16 25.48
CA GLY A 572 -21.07 -11.18 26.25
C GLY A 572 -21.21 -10.56 27.65
N SER A 573 -20.07 -10.33 28.31
CA SER A 573 -20.01 -9.77 29.67
C SER A 573 -19.07 -8.58 29.75
N LEU A 574 -19.47 -7.55 30.49
CA LEU A 574 -18.62 -6.42 30.84
C LEU A 574 -17.99 -6.63 32.22
N ALA A 575 -16.69 -6.90 32.26
CA ALA A 575 -15.90 -7.08 33.47
C ALA A 575 -15.28 -5.76 33.96
N GLY A 576 -14.40 -5.83 34.96
CA GLY A 576 -13.59 -4.71 35.45
C GLY A 576 -14.01 -4.17 36.83
N SER A 577 -13.19 -3.29 37.38
CA SER A 577 -13.39 -2.67 38.70
C SER A 577 -14.38 -1.50 38.68
N GLY A 578 -14.83 -1.07 37.50
CA GLY A 578 -15.73 0.06 37.35
C GLY A 578 -17.18 -0.24 37.72
N GLY A 579 -17.92 0.81 38.10
CA GLY A 579 -19.36 0.76 38.35
C GLY A 579 -20.20 0.73 37.07
N LYS A 580 -21.43 0.22 37.16
CA LYS A 580 -22.39 0.23 36.03
C LYS A 580 -22.68 1.65 35.53
N TYR A 581 -22.90 2.58 36.46
CA TYR A 581 -23.25 3.95 36.12
C TYR A 581 -22.89 4.97 37.19
N TYR A 582 -22.74 6.23 36.77
CA TYR A 582 -22.67 7.40 37.63
C TYR A 582 -23.52 8.53 37.05
N ALA A 583 -24.40 9.13 37.85
CA ALA A 583 -25.18 10.30 37.43
C ALA A 583 -25.17 11.41 38.49
N ILE A 584 -24.94 12.65 38.05
CA ILE A 584 -24.96 13.85 38.92
C ILE A 584 -25.53 15.08 38.22
N GLY A 585 -26.00 16.05 39.00
CA GLY A 585 -26.31 17.40 38.53
C GLY A 585 -27.54 17.42 37.64
N ASN A 586 -28.64 16.82 38.15
CA ASN A 586 -29.92 16.67 37.44
C ASN A 586 -29.84 15.88 36.12
N SER A 587 -28.77 15.10 35.96
CA SER A 587 -28.61 14.23 34.79
C SER A 587 -29.45 12.96 34.90
N THR A 588 -29.89 12.45 33.76
CA THR A 588 -30.82 11.30 33.71
C THR A 588 -30.21 10.13 32.95
N ILE A 589 -30.31 8.93 33.51
CA ILE A 589 -30.08 7.67 32.80
C ILE A 589 -31.44 7.00 32.64
N SER A 590 -31.91 6.79 31.42
CA SER A 590 -33.18 6.10 31.18
C SER A 590 -32.93 4.69 30.68
N THR A 591 -33.48 3.71 31.39
CA THR A 591 -33.42 2.28 31.08
C THR A 591 -34.67 1.77 30.37
N GLY A 592 -35.65 2.66 30.11
CA GLY A 592 -36.96 2.28 29.59
C GLY A 592 -37.78 1.43 30.57
N GLY A 593 -37.54 1.58 31.88
CA GLY A 593 -38.21 0.81 32.93
C GLY A 593 -37.56 -0.53 33.31
N ALA A 594 -36.44 -0.91 32.69
CA ALA A 594 -35.73 -2.16 33.00
C ALA A 594 -34.87 -2.09 34.28
N GLY A 595 -34.66 -0.87 34.81
CA GLY A 595 -33.94 -0.61 36.04
C GLY A 595 -32.42 -0.80 35.94
N ALA A 596 -31.73 -0.56 37.05
CA ALA A 596 -30.27 -0.57 37.15
C ALA A 596 -29.60 -1.90 36.73
N SER A 597 -30.33 -3.01 36.81
CA SER A 597 -29.81 -4.34 36.44
C SER A 597 -29.53 -4.48 34.94
N ALA A 598 -30.26 -3.73 34.10
CA ALA A 598 -30.14 -3.75 32.64
C ALA A 598 -28.85 -3.09 32.13
N ILE A 599 -28.17 -2.29 32.96
CA ILE A 599 -26.90 -1.66 32.61
C ILE A 599 -25.76 -2.65 32.86
N PRO A 600 -24.92 -2.95 31.86
CA PRO A 600 -23.77 -3.85 31.99
C PRO A 600 -22.74 -3.36 33.02
N GLY A 601 -22.09 -4.29 33.71
CA GLY A 601 -21.02 -4.03 34.67
C GLY A 601 -21.14 -4.89 35.94
N VAL A 602 -20.04 -4.96 36.69
CA VAL A 602 -19.93 -5.81 37.89
C VAL A 602 -20.34 -5.04 39.14
N ASN A 603 -19.80 -3.82 39.32
CA ASN A 603 -20.00 -3.04 40.54
C ASN A 603 -21.26 -2.15 40.46
N PRO A 604 -21.90 -1.85 41.60
CA PRO A 604 -23.10 -1.02 41.64
C PRO A 604 -22.84 0.39 41.09
N GLY A 605 -23.90 1.03 40.57
CA GLY A 605 -23.84 2.43 40.14
C GLY A 605 -24.16 3.41 41.26
N SER A 606 -23.93 4.71 41.01
CA SER A 606 -24.12 5.79 41.98
C SER A 606 -24.95 6.93 41.39
N LEU A 607 -25.91 7.44 42.17
CA LEU A 607 -26.71 8.62 41.86
C LEU A 607 -26.45 9.68 42.92
N VAL A 608 -26.05 10.88 42.50
CA VAL A 608 -25.62 11.96 43.40
C VAL A 608 -26.28 13.27 42.97
N SER A 609 -26.55 14.19 43.91
CA SER A 609 -26.99 15.58 43.64
C SER A 609 -28.01 15.71 42.50
N GLY A 610 -29.17 15.05 42.65
CA GLY A 610 -30.26 15.10 41.68
C GLY A 610 -30.11 14.21 40.44
N GLY A 611 -29.05 13.40 40.34
CA GLY A 611 -28.93 12.37 39.31
C GLY A 611 -30.05 11.33 39.42
N GLN A 612 -30.62 10.92 38.28
CA GLN A 612 -31.77 10.03 38.23
C GLN A 612 -31.50 8.81 37.34
N LEU A 613 -32.08 7.68 37.74
CA LEU A 613 -32.23 6.50 36.90
C LEU A 613 -33.72 6.24 36.72
N THR A 614 -34.18 6.19 35.47
CA THR A 614 -35.59 6.05 35.09
C THR A 614 -35.88 4.82 34.25
#